data_AF-A0AA35S284-F1
#
_entry.id   AF-A0AA35S284-F1
#
_cell.length_a   1.000
_cell.length_b   1.000
_cell.length_c   1.000
_cell.angle_alpha   90.00
_cell.angle_beta   90.00
_cell.angle_gamma   90.00
#
_symmetry.space_group_name_H-M   'P 1'
#
loop_
_entity.id
_entity.type
_entity.pdbx_description
1 polymer ?
#
loop_
_entity_poly.entity_id
_entity_poly.type
_entity_poly.pdbx_seq_one_letter_code
_entity_poly.pdbx_strand_id
1 'polypeptide(L)'
;EDRRFSSHYKEGVFSCDDLIHLLEELLVFARLWNEEGPETWFMPSVLRHISASDMERRCSSAGALVVDFPDGGPQSGVFCSLMSHVLSPENHSPYSWKLHLSSQEPSCLYRDCIQFEVPKYPGSVTFVDRYEYFEVHVFTSVTKEKELWGQVRKAVFGGIETVDETLGYSDNKPRPAIVCPRTHTDRPHPAYIQDKEWICTSDTNQFGDLTTQFLWNQTTCESSQESSTASSIPTPSASSDETSTPEQGTPGETN
;
A
#
# COMPACT_ATOMS: atom_id res chain seq x y z
N GLU A 1 26.59 -38.43 9.60
CA GLU A 1 25.91 -38.16 10.88
C GLU A 1 24.61 -37.43 10.59
N ASP A 2 23.47 -38.10 10.76
CA ASP A 2 22.14 -37.52 10.58
C ASP A 2 21.78 -36.67 11.80
N ARG A 3 21.96 -35.35 11.70
CA ARG A 3 21.34 -34.41 12.65
C ARG A 3 19.85 -34.29 12.30
N ARG A 4 19.07 -35.28 12.70
CA ARG A 4 17.60 -35.14 12.74
C ARG A 4 17.29 -34.01 13.71
N PHE A 5 16.79 -32.91 13.16
CA PHE A 5 16.27 -31.79 13.91
C PHE A 5 15.11 -32.32 14.77
N SER A 6 15.34 -32.48 16.07
CA SER A 6 14.26 -32.77 17.03
C SER A 6 13.45 -31.49 17.15
N SER A 7 12.20 -31.55 16.67
CA SER A 7 11.23 -30.45 16.65
C SER A 7 11.42 -29.39 17.74
N HIS A 8 11.39 -28.10 17.36
CA HIS A 8 11.32 -26.99 18.33
C HIS A 8 9.93 -26.87 18.99
N TYR A 9 8.93 -27.60 18.51
CA TYR A 9 7.61 -27.65 19.12
C TYR A 9 7.68 -28.41 20.45
N LYS A 10 7.42 -27.69 21.55
CA LYS A 10 7.16 -28.28 22.85
C LYS A 10 5.66 -28.16 23.11
N GLU A 11 5.01 -29.30 23.26
CA GLU A 11 3.60 -29.38 23.64
C GLU A 11 3.35 -28.54 24.91
N GLY A 12 2.32 -27.68 24.87
CA GLY A 12 1.98 -26.77 25.97
C GLY A 12 2.72 -25.43 26.01
N VAL A 13 3.63 -25.14 25.09
CA VAL A 13 4.29 -23.80 25.00
C VAL A 13 3.44 -22.76 24.27
N PHE A 14 2.66 -23.19 23.28
CA PHE A 14 1.70 -22.34 22.58
C PHE A 14 0.35 -23.03 22.54
N SER A 15 -0.71 -22.32 22.90
CA SER A 15 -2.07 -22.72 22.55
C SER A 15 -2.32 -22.53 21.04
N CYS A 16 -3.38 -23.13 20.52
CA CYS A 16 -3.80 -22.87 19.14
C CYS A 16 -4.08 -21.38 18.91
N ASP A 17 -4.64 -20.70 19.91
CA ASP A 17 -4.94 -19.27 19.83
C ASP A 17 -3.65 -18.45 19.78
N ASP A 18 -2.64 -18.78 20.57
CA ASP A 18 -1.34 -18.08 20.52
C ASP A 18 -0.68 -18.23 19.14
N LEU A 19 -0.76 -19.43 18.55
CA LEU A 19 -0.24 -19.66 17.21
C LEU A 19 -1.01 -18.87 16.16
N ILE A 20 -2.34 -18.81 16.26
CA ILE A 20 -3.17 -18.03 15.35
C ILE A 20 -2.78 -16.54 15.44
N HIS A 21 -2.73 -15.98 16.65
CA HIS A 21 -2.35 -14.58 16.85
C HIS A 21 -0.95 -14.29 16.30
N LEU A 22 0.02 -15.17 16.55
CA LEU A 22 1.37 -15.03 16.00
C LEU A 22 1.37 -15.02 14.47
N LEU A 23 0.60 -15.90 13.83
CA LEU A 23 0.52 -15.97 12.37
C LEU A 23 -0.19 -14.74 11.77
N GLU A 24 -1.09 -14.10 12.52
CA GLU A 24 -1.71 -12.82 12.13
C GLU A 24 -0.74 -11.66 12.23
N GLU A 25 0.00 -11.58 13.34
CA GLU A 25 1.06 -10.57 13.53
C GLU A 25 2.13 -10.68 12.45
N LEU A 26 2.44 -11.91 12.01
CA LEU A 26 3.35 -12.21 10.91
C LEU A 26 2.72 -12.09 9.51
N LEU A 27 1.46 -11.64 9.42
CA LEU A 27 0.75 -11.40 8.16
C LEU A 27 0.71 -12.65 7.26
N VAL A 28 0.58 -13.84 7.84
CA VAL A 28 0.50 -15.11 7.10
C VAL A 28 -0.90 -15.34 6.53
N PHE A 29 -1.93 -14.92 7.26
CA PHE A 29 -3.31 -14.93 6.82
C PHE A 29 -4.06 -13.71 7.38
N ALA A 30 -5.24 -13.45 6.82
CA ALA A 30 -6.19 -12.46 7.34
C ALA A 30 -7.51 -13.15 7.73
N ARG A 31 -8.14 -12.66 8.81
CA ARG A 31 -9.52 -13.02 9.15
C ARG A 31 -10.49 -12.30 8.20
N LEU A 32 -11.32 -13.05 7.51
CA LEU A 32 -12.44 -12.50 6.78
C LEU A 32 -13.66 -12.44 7.70
N TRP A 33 -14.21 -11.25 7.87
CA TRP A 33 -15.38 -10.99 8.70
C TRP A 33 -16.64 -10.88 7.84
N ASN A 34 -17.71 -11.50 8.29
CA ASN A 34 -19.07 -11.21 7.83
C ASN A 34 -19.80 -10.34 8.86
N GLU A 35 -21.08 -10.06 8.63
CA GLU A 35 -21.89 -9.23 9.55
C GLU A 35 -22.08 -9.86 10.95
N GLU A 36 -21.74 -11.15 11.12
CA GLU A 36 -21.98 -11.94 12.32
C GLU A 36 -20.67 -12.35 13.06
N GLY A 37 -19.49 -12.17 12.46
CA GLY A 37 -18.18 -12.54 13.04
C GLY A 37 -17.13 -12.96 12.00
N PRO A 38 -15.98 -13.50 12.42
CA PRO A 38 -15.00 -14.07 11.50
C PRO A 38 -15.58 -15.34 10.86
N GLU A 39 -15.81 -15.30 9.55
CA GLU A 39 -16.44 -16.38 8.80
C GLU A 39 -15.40 -17.41 8.33
N THR A 40 -14.21 -16.93 7.94
CA THR A 40 -13.16 -17.77 7.35
C THR A 40 -11.78 -17.10 7.39
N TRP A 41 -10.76 -17.88 7.04
CA TRP A 41 -9.37 -17.44 6.99
C TRP A 41 -8.91 -17.33 5.54
N PHE A 42 -8.19 -16.26 5.24
CA PHE A 42 -7.60 -16.02 3.94
C PHE A 42 -6.08 -16.12 4.00
N MET A 43 -5.52 -17.14 3.35
CA MET A 43 -4.08 -17.39 3.30
C MET A 43 -3.60 -17.32 1.83
N PRO A 44 -3.05 -16.17 1.38
CA PRO A 44 -2.67 -15.97 -0.02
C PRO A 44 -1.63 -16.97 -0.52
N SER A 45 -0.71 -17.37 0.37
CA SER A 45 0.45 -18.21 0.04
C SER A 45 0.09 -19.65 -0.37
N VAL A 46 -1.10 -20.13 -0.01
CA VAL A 46 -1.58 -21.48 -0.39
C VAL A 46 -2.48 -21.47 -1.62
N LEU A 47 -2.77 -20.30 -2.18
CA LEU A 47 -3.54 -20.19 -3.42
C LEU A 47 -2.72 -20.76 -4.59
N ARG A 48 -3.43 -21.21 -5.62
CA ARG A 48 -2.82 -21.61 -6.89
C ARG A 48 -2.34 -20.37 -7.66
N HIS A 49 -1.32 -20.56 -8.48
CA HIS A 49 -0.89 -19.55 -9.45
C HIS A 49 -1.86 -19.47 -10.63
N ILE A 50 -2.03 -18.27 -11.17
CA ILE A 50 -2.78 -18.06 -12.41
C ILE A 50 -1.92 -18.44 -13.63
N SER A 51 -2.55 -18.89 -14.72
CA SER A 51 -1.81 -19.14 -15.96
C SER A 51 -1.37 -17.81 -16.60
N ALA A 52 -0.23 -17.80 -17.29
CA ALA A 52 0.26 -16.59 -17.97
C ALA A 52 -0.77 -16.04 -18.97
N SER A 53 -1.43 -16.90 -19.74
CA SER A 53 -2.49 -16.50 -20.68
C SER A 53 -3.70 -15.88 -19.96
N ASP A 54 -4.06 -16.40 -18.78
CA ASP A 54 -5.15 -15.86 -17.98
C ASP A 54 -4.80 -14.53 -17.33
N MET A 55 -3.54 -14.35 -16.94
CA MET A 55 -3.00 -13.10 -16.40
C MET A 55 -3.10 -11.98 -17.44
N GLU A 56 -2.58 -12.21 -18.64
CA GLU A 56 -2.57 -11.21 -19.71
C GLU A 56 -3.99 -10.79 -20.13
N ARG A 57 -4.93 -11.74 -20.17
CA ARG A 57 -6.34 -11.43 -20.46
C ARG A 57 -6.98 -10.52 -19.40
N ARG A 58 -6.52 -10.58 -18.15
CA ARG A 58 -7.09 -9.83 -17.01
C ARG A 58 -6.42 -8.50 -16.78
N CYS A 59 -5.15 -8.38 -17.15
CA CYS A 59 -4.31 -7.20 -16.89
C CYS A 59 -4.16 -6.29 -18.12
N SER A 60 -4.97 -6.49 -19.17
CA SER A 60 -4.85 -5.77 -20.45
C SER A 60 -5.33 -4.31 -20.40
N SER A 61 -5.70 -3.77 -19.23
CA SER A 61 -6.14 -2.37 -19.10
C SER A 61 -4.95 -1.41 -19.12
N ALA A 62 -5.08 -0.34 -19.90
CA ALA A 62 -4.14 0.78 -19.87
C ALA A 62 -4.24 1.49 -18.50
N GLY A 63 -3.10 1.69 -17.82
CA GLY A 63 -3.02 2.54 -16.63
C GLY A 63 -2.79 1.84 -15.29
N ALA A 64 -1.99 0.78 -15.22
CA ALA A 64 -1.57 0.19 -13.95
C ALA A 64 -0.62 1.12 -13.17
N LEU A 65 -0.73 1.09 -11.84
CA LEU A 65 0.37 1.49 -10.96
C LEU A 65 1.37 0.34 -10.92
N VAL A 66 2.63 0.59 -11.24
CA VAL A 66 3.70 -0.39 -11.07
C VAL A 66 4.49 -0.06 -9.81
N VAL A 67 4.79 -1.09 -9.03
CA VAL A 67 5.71 -1.03 -7.89
C VAL A 67 7.00 -1.69 -8.31
N ASP A 68 7.99 -0.86 -8.62
CA ASP A 68 9.33 -1.29 -9.03
C ASP A 68 10.23 -1.50 -7.80
N PHE A 69 11.06 -2.53 -7.85
CA PHE A 69 12.00 -2.93 -6.81
C PHE A 69 13.42 -2.93 -7.40
N PRO A 70 14.15 -1.80 -7.31
CA PRO A 70 15.38 -1.56 -8.07
C PRO A 70 16.49 -2.60 -7.83
N ASP A 71 16.47 -3.26 -6.67
CA ASP A 71 17.53 -4.16 -6.23
C ASP A 71 17.25 -5.64 -6.59
N GLY A 72 16.31 -5.91 -7.51
CA GLY A 72 16.10 -7.24 -8.08
C GLY A 72 14.78 -7.92 -7.70
N GLY A 73 13.71 -7.13 -7.55
CA GLY A 73 12.36 -7.66 -7.30
C GLY A 73 11.97 -7.72 -5.83
N PRO A 74 10.67 -7.89 -5.53
CA PRO A 74 10.17 -8.03 -4.16
C PRO A 74 10.78 -9.25 -3.47
N GLN A 75 11.00 -9.13 -2.15
CA GLN A 75 11.42 -10.29 -1.36
C GLN A 75 10.29 -11.33 -1.24
N SER A 76 10.67 -12.57 -0.95
CA SER A 76 9.70 -13.66 -0.84
C SER A 76 8.68 -13.39 0.25
N GLY A 77 7.41 -13.61 -0.08
CA GLY A 77 6.29 -13.44 0.86
C GLY A 77 5.71 -12.02 0.90
N VAL A 78 6.42 -10.99 0.43
CA VAL A 78 5.95 -9.59 0.49
C VAL A 78 4.57 -9.44 -0.14
N PHE A 79 4.35 -10.00 -1.33
CA PHE A 79 3.04 -9.95 -1.98
C PHE A 79 1.95 -10.59 -1.12
N CYS A 80 2.16 -11.82 -0.64
CA CYS A 80 1.18 -12.53 0.17
C CYS A 80 0.88 -11.78 1.47
N SER A 81 1.91 -11.33 2.18
CA SER A 81 1.75 -10.57 3.42
C SER A 81 1.09 -9.23 3.20
N LEU A 82 1.34 -8.56 2.07
CA LEU A 82 0.61 -7.34 1.67
C LEU A 82 -0.88 -7.63 1.49
N MET A 83 -1.25 -8.75 0.85
CA MET A 83 -2.65 -9.10 0.63
C MET A 83 -3.37 -9.38 1.96
N SER A 84 -2.68 -10.04 2.89
CA SER A 84 -3.19 -10.22 4.25
C SER A 84 -3.31 -8.88 4.99
N HIS A 85 -2.27 -8.04 4.94
CA HIS A 85 -2.26 -6.72 5.56
C HIS A 85 -3.42 -5.83 5.08
N VAL A 86 -3.67 -5.76 3.76
CA VAL A 86 -4.75 -4.95 3.18
C VAL A 86 -6.14 -5.42 3.65
N LEU A 87 -6.30 -6.70 3.95
CA LEU A 87 -7.55 -7.27 4.46
C LEU A 87 -7.70 -7.24 5.98
N SER A 88 -6.62 -6.99 6.72
CA SER A 88 -6.66 -6.98 8.18
C SER A 88 -7.57 -5.85 8.71
N PRO A 89 -8.46 -6.13 9.68
CA PRO A 89 -9.42 -5.15 10.22
C PRO A 89 -8.78 -3.85 10.71
N GLU A 90 -7.58 -3.94 11.25
CA GLU A 90 -6.82 -2.80 11.77
C GLU A 90 -6.46 -1.81 10.65
N ASN A 91 -6.38 -2.29 9.41
CA ASN A 91 -6.05 -1.52 8.22
C ASN A 91 -7.30 -1.14 7.40
N HIS A 92 -8.50 -1.40 7.92
CA HIS A 92 -9.77 -1.03 7.29
C HIS A 92 -10.08 0.46 7.38
N SER A 93 -9.26 1.25 8.08
CA SER A 93 -9.46 2.69 8.19
C SER A 93 -8.49 3.44 7.27
N PRO A 94 -8.99 4.25 6.30
CA PRO A 94 -10.39 4.57 6.08
C PRO A 94 -11.15 3.67 5.09
N TYR A 95 -10.57 2.53 4.64
CA TYR A 95 -11.18 1.67 3.63
C TYR A 95 -11.25 0.18 4.03
N SER A 96 -12.46 -0.36 4.08
CA SER A 96 -12.72 -1.77 4.32
C SER A 96 -12.63 -2.57 3.02
N TRP A 97 -11.40 -2.88 2.59
CA TRP A 97 -11.15 -3.75 1.44
C TRP A 97 -11.83 -5.10 1.64
N LYS A 98 -12.51 -5.59 0.61
CA LYS A 98 -13.18 -6.90 0.63
C LYS A 98 -12.69 -7.73 -0.54
N LEU A 99 -12.53 -9.03 -0.35
CA LEU A 99 -12.28 -9.93 -1.47
C LEU A 99 -13.50 -9.96 -2.40
N HIS A 100 -13.25 -9.88 -3.70
CA HIS A 100 -14.31 -10.08 -4.68
C HIS A 100 -14.59 -11.58 -4.87
N LEU A 101 -15.53 -12.09 -4.07
CA LEU A 101 -15.95 -13.49 -4.11
C LEU A 101 -17.22 -13.62 -4.98
N SER A 102 -17.05 -13.72 -6.31
CA SER A 102 -18.18 -13.99 -7.20
C SER A 102 -18.68 -15.43 -7.03
N SER A 103 -20.00 -15.64 -7.08
CA SER A 103 -20.65 -16.94 -6.83
C SER A 103 -20.41 -18.01 -7.90
N GLN A 104 -19.84 -17.64 -9.06
CA GLN A 104 -19.54 -18.59 -10.15
C GLN A 104 -18.05 -18.87 -10.34
N GLU A 105 -17.17 -18.02 -9.80
CA GLU A 105 -15.72 -18.19 -9.59
C GLU A 105 -15.19 -16.83 -9.13
N PRO A 106 -14.32 -16.73 -8.11
CA PRO A 106 -13.68 -15.45 -7.81
C PRO A 106 -12.82 -15.04 -9.02
N SER A 107 -13.14 -13.90 -9.64
CA SER A 107 -12.58 -13.50 -10.94
C SER A 107 -11.06 -13.42 -10.94
N CYS A 108 -10.46 -13.04 -9.80
CA CYS A 108 -9.03 -13.13 -9.50
C CYS A 108 -8.79 -13.46 -8.01
N LEU A 109 -8.69 -14.75 -7.67
CA LEU A 109 -8.23 -15.22 -6.35
C LEU A 109 -7.14 -16.28 -6.54
N TYR A 110 -5.98 -15.80 -6.94
CA TYR A 110 -4.77 -16.57 -7.20
C TYR A 110 -3.63 -16.01 -6.35
N ARG A 111 -2.60 -16.81 -6.11
CA ARG A 111 -1.46 -16.40 -5.29
C ARG A 111 -0.75 -15.14 -5.82
N ASP A 112 -0.80 -14.95 -7.12
CA ASP A 112 -0.17 -13.88 -7.89
C ASP A 112 -1.18 -12.93 -8.55
N CYS A 113 -2.48 -13.07 -8.28
CA CYS A 113 -3.53 -12.22 -8.84
C CYS A 113 -4.76 -12.19 -7.91
N ILE A 114 -4.92 -11.10 -7.15
CA ILE A 114 -5.99 -10.95 -6.16
C ILE A 114 -6.77 -9.68 -6.42
N GLN A 115 -8.09 -9.80 -6.53
CA GLN A 115 -9.00 -8.69 -6.78
C GLN A 115 -9.84 -8.39 -5.54
N PHE A 116 -9.90 -7.10 -5.24
CA PHE A 116 -10.63 -6.53 -4.13
C PHE A 116 -11.73 -5.60 -4.60
N GLU A 117 -12.78 -5.52 -3.80
CA GLU A 117 -13.75 -4.43 -3.81
C GLU A 117 -13.36 -3.39 -2.76
N VAL A 118 -13.59 -2.12 -3.08
CA VAL A 118 -13.46 -1.03 -2.12
C VAL A 118 -14.86 -0.45 -1.94
N PRO A 119 -15.61 -0.78 -0.86
CA PRO A 119 -17.05 -0.51 -0.75
C PRO A 119 -17.48 0.95 -0.99
N LYS A 120 -16.58 1.91 -0.73
CA LYS A 120 -16.83 3.34 -0.95
C LYS A 120 -16.79 3.74 -2.44
N TYR A 121 -16.20 2.92 -3.32
CA TYR A 121 -16.01 3.22 -4.74
C TYR A 121 -16.52 2.05 -5.61
N PRO A 122 -17.54 2.25 -6.45
CA PRO A 122 -17.98 1.21 -7.37
C PRO A 122 -16.84 0.87 -8.34
N GLY A 123 -16.39 -0.38 -8.31
CA GLY A 123 -15.22 -0.82 -9.03
C GLY A 123 -14.48 -1.92 -8.31
N SER A 124 -13.27 -2.18 -8.77
CA SER A 124 -12.39 -3.19 -8.20
C SER A 124 -10.93 -2.77 -8.34
N VAL A 125 -10.10 -3.30 -7.46
CA VAL A 125 -8.65 -3.12 -7.49
C VAL A 125 -8.02 -4.49 -7.55
N THR A 126 -7.21 -4.73 -8.58
CA THR A 126 -6.54 -6.03 -8.78
C THR A 126 -5.05 -5.84 -8.55
N PHE A 127 -4.51 -6.61 -7.62
CA PHE A 127 -3.08 -6.72 -7.33
C PHE A 127 -2.52 -7.92 -8.07
N VAL A 128 -1.38 -7.73 -8.70
CA VAL A 128 -0.72 -8.74 -9.52
C VAL A 128 0.76 -8.81 -9.13
N ASP A 129 1.22 -10.01 -8.85
CA ASP A 129 2.63 -10.32 -8.65
C ASP A 129 3.24 -10.75 -9.99
N ARG A 130 4.16 -9.95 -10.52
CA ARG A 130 4.94 -10.29 -11.71
C ARG A 130 6.30 -10.88 -11.35
N TYR A 131 6.54 -11.23 -10.09
CA TYR A 131 7.78 -11.72 -9.48
C TYR A 131 8.93 -10.71 -9.46
N GLU A 132 9.06 -9.88 -10.48
CA GLU A 132 10.07 -8.81 -10.57
C GLU A 132 9.53 -7.46 -10.08
N TYR A 133 8.21 -7.29 -10.09
CA TYR A 133 7.51 -6.08 -9.72
C TYR A 133 6.04 -6.40 -9.42
N PHE A 134 5.32 -5.44 -8.83
CA PHE A 134 3.86 -5.56 -8.69
C PHE A 134 3.13 -4.66 -9.68
N GLU A 135 1.99 -5.12 -10.18
CA GLU A 135 1.02 -4.27 -10.87
C GLU A 135 -0.23 -4.12 -10.02
N VAL A 136 -0.77 -2.90 -9.99
CA VAL A 136 -2.04 -2.60 -9.35
C VAL A 136 -2.95 -1.94 -10.37
N HIS A 137 -4.02 -2.64 -10.71
CA HIS A 137 -5.00 -2.23 -11.71
C HIS A 137 -6.26 -1.76 -11.00
N VAL A 138 -6.70 -0.53 -11.28
CA VAL A 138 -7.95 0.02 -10.74
C VAL A 138 -8.96 0.08 -11.86
N PHE A 139 -10.05 -0.67 -11.72
CA PHE A 139 -11.20 -0.59 -12.60
C PHE A 139 -12.33 0.11 -11.86
N THR A 140 -12.72 1.31 -12.31
CA THR A 140 -13.78 2.06 -11.66
C THR A 140 -14.60 2.86 -12.67
N SER A 141 -15.88 3.07 -12.35
CA SER A 141 -16.80 3.87 -13.16
C SER A 141 -17.06 5.26 -12.56
N VAL A 142 -16.39 5.63 -11.45
CA VAL A 142 -16.66 6.89 -10.73
C VAL A 142 -15.82 8.07 -11.22
N THR A 143 -16.44 9.24 -11.14
CA THR A 143 -15.83 10.57 -11.33
C THR A 143 -14.73 10.91 -10.32
N LYS A 144 -14.56 10.11 -9.25
CA LYS A 144 -13.56 10.29 -8.17
C LYS A 144 -12.34 9.38 -8.32
N GLU A 145 -12.04 8.93 -9.54
CA GLU A 145 -10.92 8.03 -9.84
C GLU A 145 -9.57 8.51 -9.24
N LYS A 146 -9.29 9.82 -9.29
CA LYS A 146 -8.07 10.41 -8.70
C LYS A 146 -7.97 10.19 -7.17
N GLU A 147 -9.09 10.29 -6.46
CA GLU A 147 -9.15 10.06 -5.01
C GLU A 147 -8.86 8.59 -4.70
N LEU A 148 -9.47 7.67 -5.45
CA LEU A 148 -9.24 6.23 -5.32
C LEU A 148 -7.78 5.86 -5.59
N TRP A 149 -7.18 6.36 -6.67
CA TRP A 149 -5.76 6.11 -6.97
C TRP A 149 -4.83 6.60 -5.86
N GLY A 150 -5.08 7.79 -5.29
CA GLY A 150 -4.31 8.29 -4.17
C GLY A 150 -4.38 7.37 -2.94
N GLN A 151 -5.50 6.70 -2.74
CA GLN A 151 -5.72 5.76 -1.63
C GLN A 151 -5.07 4.41 -1.89
N VAL A 152 -5.29 3.86 -3.07
CA VAL A 152 -4.66 2.60 -3.53
C VAL A 152 -3.15 2.73 -3.39
N ARG A 153 -2.57 3.84 -3.86
CA ARG A 153 -1.13 4.10 -3.71
C ARG A 153 -0.69 4.12 -2.25
N LYS A 154 -1.42 4.82 -1.37
CA LYS A 154 -1.09 4.86 0.07
C LYS A 154 -1.16 3.46 0.71
N ALA A 155 -2.20 2.70 0.42
CA ALA A 155 -2.38 1.34 0.94
C ALA A 155 -1.27 0.40 0.45
N VAL A 156 -0.88 0.51 -0.83
CA VAL A 156 0.20 -0.30 -1.42
C VAL A 156 1.55 0.02 -0.77
N PHE A 157 1.98 1.29 -0.80
CA PHE A 157 3.33 1.64 -0.33
C PHE A 157 3.45 1.59 1.19
N GLY A 158 2.45 2.06 1.95
CA GLY A 158 2.46 1.94 3.41
C GLY A 158 2.29 0.50 3.87
N GLY A 159 1.53 -0.31 3.13
CA GLY A 159 1.40 -1.75 3.39
C GLY A 159 2.71 -2.50 3.15
N ILE A 160 3.44 -2.19 2.07
CA ILE A 160 4.75 -2.79 1.82
C ILE A 160 5.75 -2.39 2.92
N GLU A 161 5.78 -1.12 3.32
CA GLU A 161 6.63 -0.66 4.43
C GLU A 161 6.34 -1.44 5.72
N THR A 162 5.06 -1.60 6.07
CA THR A 162 4.65 -2.39 7.24
C THR A 162 5.06 -3.87 7.10
N VAL A 163 4.85 -4.47 5.93
CA VAL A 163 5.20 -5.86 5.66
C VAL A 163 6.71 -6.08 5.76
N ASP A 164 7.51 -5.19 5.18
CA ASP A 164 8.97 -5.28 5.23
C ASP A 164 9.46 -5.18 6.68
N GLU A 165 8.90 -4.25 7.47
CA GLU A 165 9.20 -4.16 8.91
C GLU A 165 8.83 -5.44 9.66
N THR A 166 7.62 -5.97 9.45
CA THR A 166 7.14 -7.21 10.09
C THR A 166 8.00 -8.41 9.72
N LEU A 167 8.44 -8.51 8.47
CA LEU A 167 9.25 -9.63 7.97
C LEU A 167 10.76 -9.44 8.22
N GLY A 168 11.18 -8.27 8.69
CA GLY A 168 12.59 -7.95 8.94
C GLY A 168 13.40 -7.66 7.68
N TYR A 169 12.75 -7.18 6.62
CA TYR A 169 13.38 -6.75 5.38
C TYR A 169 13.75 -5.26 5.47
N SER A 170 14.95 -4.88 5.03
CA SER A 170 15.45 -3.50 5.18
C SER A 170 16.11 -2.89 3.93
N ASP A 171 16.38 -3.71 2.91
CA ASP A 171 17.32 -3.34 1.85
C ASP A 171 16.66 -2.99 0.51
N ASN A 172 15.35 -3.16 0.35
CA ASN A 172 14.70 -3.01 -0.96
C ASN A 172 13.53 -2.03 -0.91
N LYS A 173 13.81 -0.76 -1.23
CA LYS A 173 12.79 0.29 -1.19
C LYS A 173 11.97 0.30 -2.48
N PRO A 174 10.67 -0.03 -2.43
CA PRO A 174 9.83 0.03 -3.61
C PRO A 174 9.66 1.49 -4.08
N ARG A 175 9.50 1.68 -5.38
CA ARG A 175 9.19 2.98 -5.97
C ARG A 175 8.05 2.91 -6.99
N PRO A 176 7.29 4.00 -7.17
CA PRO A 176 6.28 4.06 -8.21
C PRO A 176 6.92 4.05 -9.59
N ALA A 177 6.33 3.27 -10.49
CA ALA A 177 6.72 3.11 -11.88
C ALA A 177 5.49 2.91 -12.76
N ILE A 178 5.69 2.87 -14.07
CA ILE A 178 4.67 2.46 -15.06
C ILE A 178 5.09 1.16 -15.73
N VAL A 179 4.18 0.51 -16.45
CA VAL A 179 4.58 -0.49 -17.44
C VAL A 179 5.27 0.23 -18.59
N CYS A 180 6.47 -0.20 -18.95
CA CYS A 180 7.27 0.40 -20.01
C CYS A 180 6.46 0.44 -21.32
N PRO A 181 6.23 1.62 -21.93
CA PRO A 181 5.41 1.73 -23.14
C PRO A 181 6.07 1.13 -24.39
N ARG A 182 7.38 0.84 -24.33
CA ARG A 182 8.15 0.33 -25.47
C ARG A 182 8.18 -1.20 -25.44
N THR A 183 7.94 -1.79 -26.60
CA THR A 183 7.88 -3.25 -26.82
C THR A 183 9.21 -3.85 -27.29
N HIS A 184 10.36 -3.27 -26.92
CA HIS A 184 11.66 -3.83 -27.34
C HIS A 184 12.02 -5.10 -26.59
N THR A 185 11.32 -5.38 -25.49
CA THR A 185 11.33 -6.66 -24.78
C THR A 185 10.08 -7.46 -25.13
N ASP A 186 10.20 -8.79 -25.21
CA ASP A 186 9.05 -9.69 -25.42
C ASP A 186 8.09 -9.76 -24.22
N ARG A 187 8.43 -9.08 -23.11
CA ARG A 187 7.69 -9.10 -21.84
C ARG A 187 7.47 -7.70 -21.28
N PRO A 188 6.30 -7.43 -20.66
CA PRO A 188 6.10 -6.24 -19.84
C PRO A 188 7.17 -6.13 -18.77
N HIS A 189 7.63 -4.90 -18.51
CA HIS A 189 8.60 -4.59 -17.47
C HIS A 189 8.39 -3.16 -16.97
N PRO A 190 8.94 -2.78 -15.80
CA PRO A 190 8.77 -1.43 -15.27
C PRO A 190 9.51 -0.35 -16.10
N ALA A 191 9.02 0.86 -16.03
CA ALA A 191 9.79 2.07 -16.33
C ALA A 191 9.57 3.04 -15.16
N TYR A 192 10.67 3.48 -14.55
CA TYR A 192 10.59 4.37 -13.40
C TYR A 192 10.31 5.81 -13.84
N ILE A 193 9.73 6.59 -12.94
CA ILE A 193 9.36 7.97 -13.22
C ILE A 193 10.43 8.91 -12.67
N GLN A 194 10.93 9.80 -13.51
CA GLN A 194 11.86 10.86 -13.13
C GLN A 194 11.55 12.13 -13.93
N ASP A 195 11.44 13.27 -13.26
CA ASP A 195 11.32 14.59 -13.90
C ASP A 195 10.21 14.71 -14.98
N LYS A 196 9.07 14.02 -14.77
CA LYS A 196 7.92 13.90 -15.69
C LYS A 196 8.16 13.06 -16.95
N GLU A 197 9.28 12.35 -16.98
CA GLU A 197 9.61 11.35 -17.99
C GLU A 197 9.50 9.96 -17.38
N TRP A 198 9.25 8.97 -18.24
CA TRP A 198 9.49 7.56 -17.90
C TRP A 198 10.86 7.17 -18.43
N ILE A 199 11.59 6.34 -17.67
CA ILE A 199 12.88 5.77 -18.05
C ILE A 199 12.77 4.26 -17.95
N CYS A 200 13.02 3.57 -19.05
CA CYS A 200 12.98 2.11 -19.13
C CYS A 200 14.01 1.48 -18.18
N THR A 201 13.60 0.47 -17.39
CA THR A 201 14.54 -0.24 -16.51
C THR A 201 15.45 -1.21 -17.28
N SER A 202 15.05 -1.66 -18.47
CA SER A 202 15.83 -2.56 -19.32
C SER A 202 16.87 -1.84 -20.20
N ASP A 203 16.63 -0.57 -20.56
CA ASP A 203 17.54 0.26 -21.36
C ASP A 203 17.34 1.73 -20.98
N THR A 204 18.24 2.28 -20.17
CA THR A 204 18.14 3.66 -19.67
C THR A 204 18.27 4.72 -20.75
N ASN A 205 18.64 4.36 -22.00
CA ASN A 205 18.60 5.26 -23.14
C ASN A 205 17.20 5.39 -23.75
N GLN A 206 16.24 4.56 -23.31
CA GLN A 206 14.84 4.63 -23.70
C GLN A 206 14.05 5.39 -22.65
N PHE A 207 13.61 6.59 -23.04
CA PHE A 207 12.78 7.44 -22.22
C PHE A 207 11.75 8.19 -23.09
N GLY A 208 10.82 8.86 -22.42
CA GLY A 208 9.89 9.76 -23.07
C GLY A 208 8.96 10.44 -22.08
N ASP A 209 8.19 11.39 -22.60
CA ASP A 209 7.21 12.11 -21.80
C ASP A 209 6.17 11.18 -21.21
N LEU A 210 5.82 11.41 -19.95
CA LEU A 210 4.64 10.80 -19.35
C LEU A 210 3.40 11.35 -20.06
N THR A 211 2.70 10.48 -20.77
CA THR A 211 1.39 10.82 -21.35
C THR A 211 0.38 11.12 -20.23
N THR A 212 -0.71 11.81 -20.55
CA THR A 212 -1.79 12.15 -19.61
C THR A 212 -2.52 10.92 -19.03
N GLN A 213 -2.16 9.70 -19.45
CA GLN A 213 -2.80 8.44 -19.07
C GLN A 213 -2.39 7.92 -17.68
N PHE A 214 -1.50 8.61 -16.96
CA PHE A 214 -1.01 8.19 -15.64
C PHE A 214 -1.69 8.96 -14.50
N LEU A 215 -3.00 8.73 -14.32
CA LEU A 215 -3.85 9.43 -13.35
C LEU A 215 -3.37 9.29 -11.90
N TRP A 216 -2.73 8.17 -11.55
CA TRP A 216 -2.19 7.93 -10.21
C TRP A 216 -0.93 8.74 -9.88
N ASN A 217 -0.19 9.25 -10.88
CA ASN A 217 1.02 10.04 -10.65
C ASN A 217 0.71 11.53 -10.41
N GLN A 218 -0.43 12.01 -10.92
CA GLN A 218 -0.85 13.42 -10.77
C GLN A 218 -1.28 13.78 -9.34
N THR A 219 -1.52 12.80 -8.47
CA THR A 219 -1.83 13.04 -7.04
C THR A 219 -0.64 13.50 -6.22
N THR A 220 0.61 13.25 -6.66
CA THR A 220 1.82 13.67 -5.93
C THR A 220 2.25 15.11 -6.20
N CYS A 221 1.88 15.69 -7.35
CA CYS A 221 2.31 17.04 -7.70
C CYS A 221 1.52 18.14 -6.98
N GLU A 222 0.27 17.89 -6.61
CA GLU A 222 -0.59 18.93 -6.01
C GLU A 222 -0.42 19.04 -4.48
N SER A 223 -0.03 17.97 -3.79
CA SER A 223 0.20 18.01 -2.33
C SER A 223 1.46 18.79 -1.94
N SER A 224 2.39 19.01 -2.88
CA SER A 224 3.61 19.79 -2.63
C SER A 224 3.41 21.30 -2.74
N GLN A 225 2.21 21.78 -3.12
CA GLN A 225 1.90 23.21 -3.23
C GLN A 225 1.05 23.77 -2.07
N GLU A 226 0.49 22.95 -1.18
CA GLU A 226 -0.33 23.45 -0.05
C GLU A 226 0.42 23.65 1.27
N SER A 227 1.73 23.39 1.33
CA SER A 227 2.56 23.67 2.53
C SER A 227 3.44 24.93 2.42
N SER A 228 3.15 25.82 1.45
CA SER A 228 3.89 27.09 1.26
C SER A 228 3.01 28.32 1.49
N THR A 229 2.12 28.29 2.49
CA THR A 229 1.56 29.52 3.10
C THR A 229 1.37 29.29 4.59
N ALA A 230 2.47 29.25 5.33
CA ALA A 230 2.47 29.51 6.76
C ALA A 230 3.29 30.77 7.04
N SER A 231 2.81 31.55 8.00
CA SER A 231 3.51 32.62 8.72
C SER A 231 3.56 34.01 8.08
N SER A 232 2.39 34.67 8.06
CA SER A 232 2.36 36.10 8.36
C SER A 232 2.40 36.27 9.88
N ILE A 233 3.59 36.53 10.42
CA ILE A 233 3.81 36.94 11.81
C ILE A 233 3.22 38.36 11.96
N PRO A 234 2.32 38.62 12.93
CA PRO A 234 2.01 40.00 13.31
C PRO A 234 3.08 40.52 14.25
N THR A 235 3.86 41.48 13.78
CA THR A 235 4.77 42.29 14.60
C THR A 235 3.98 43.12 15.62
N PRO A 236 4.36 43.16 16.91
CA PRO A 236 3.74 44.06 17.87
C PRO A 236 4.36 45.45 17.76
N SER A 237 3.53 46.45 17.46
CA SER A 237 3.89 47.87 17.55
C SER A 237 3.63 48.38 18.96
N ALA A 238 4.65 48.98 19.58
CA ALA A 238 4.60 49.53 20.93
C ALA A 238 4.20 51.01 20.97
N SER A 239 3.46 51.36 22.04
CA SER A 239 3.23 52.69 22.68
C SER A 239 2.54 53.78 21.84
N SER A 240 1.59 54.56 22.38
CA SER A 240 1.66 55.35 23.63
C SER A 240 0.28 55.66 24.25
N ASP A 241 0.34 56.23 25.47
CA ASP A 241 -0.71 56.91 26.26
C ASP A 241 -1.74 56.03 27.00
N GLU A 242 -2.17 56.30 28.24
CA GLU A 242 -1.81 57.26 29.29
C GLU A 242 -2.42 56.73 30.60
N THR A 243 -1.69 56.94 31.71
CA THR A 243 -2.18 57.34 33.04
C THR A 243 -3.39 56.64 33.71
N SER A 244 -3.13 55.91 34.80
CA SER A 244 -3.76 56.12 36.12
C SER A 244 -3.21 55.20 37.24
N THR A 245 -2.55 55.78 38.24
CA THR A 245 -2.48 55.33 39.65
C THR A 245 -3.86 55.53 40.34
N PRO A 246 -4.14 55.03 41.58
CA PRO A 246 -3.29 54.44 42.64
C PRO A 246 -3.82 53.03 43.06
N GLU A 247 -3.36 52.28 44.07
CA GLU A 247 -3.17 52.59 45.49
C GLU A 247 -2.55 51.38 46.23
N GLN A 248 -1.99 51.66 47.40
CA GLN A 248 -1.15 50.79 48.23
C GLN A 248 -1.93 49.70 48.99
N GLY A 249 -1.27 48.55 49.24
CA GLY A 249 -1.71 47.53 50.18
C GLY A 249 -0.59 46.55 50.51
N THR A 250 0.01 46.74 51.68
CA THR A 250 1.19 46.08 52.29
C THR A 250 0.98 44.58 52.58
N PRO A 251 2.05 43.76 52.77
CA PRO A 251 1.98 42.31 52.89
C PRO A 251 1.73 41.84 54.32
N GLY A 252 1.01 40.72 54.46
CA GLY A 252 0.86 39.95 55.70
C GLY A 252 1.50 38.57 55.58
N GLU A 253 2.46 38.32 56.46
CA GLU A 253 3.20 37.08 56.70
C GLU A 253 2.35 35.95 57.34
N THR A 254 2.86 34.70 57.21
CA THR A 254 2.67 33.51 58.09
C THR A 254 1.25 32.93 58.21
N ASN A 255 0.99 31.62 58.11
CA ASN A 255 1.70 30.40 58.50
C ASN A 255 1.28 29.25 57.57
#